data_AF-A0A924BW38-F1
#
_entry.id   AF-A0A924BW38-F1
#
_cell.length_a   1.000
_cell.length_b   1.000
_cell.length_c   1.000
_cell.angle_alpha   90.00
_cell.angle_beta   90.00
_cell.angle_gamma   90.00
#
_symmetry.space_group_name_H-M   'P 1'
#
loop_
_entity.id
_entity.type
_entity.pdbx_description
1 polymer ?
#
loop_
_entity_poly.entity_id
_entity_poly.type
_entity_poly.pdbx_seq_one_letter_code
_entity_poly.pdbx_strand_id
1 'polypeptide(L)'
;MTALQNGTADDSREFMLTFYRDFPLQYQAEYQRFLQMVEQNHNVLYHCTAGKDGTGFTSLLLLSALGIDRSTIIADYLESNRNNPTSDRHLQEQIKKFGISDKMLLPLLVVEAAYLDAAQQVID
;
A
#
# COMPACT_ATOMS: atom_id res chain seq x y z
N MET A 1 -0.06 22.80 -4.94
CA MET A 1 1.32 22.61 -4.45
C MET A 1 1.52 23.14 -3.02
N THR A 2 0.97 24.30 -2.67
CA THR A 2 1.13 24.92 -1.34
C THR A 2 0.68 24.05 -0.15
N ALA A 3 -0.39 23.26 -0.32
CA ALA A 3 -0.86 22.33 0.73
C ALA A 3 0.15 21.22 1.04
N LEU A 4 0.84 20.67 0.03
CA LEU A 4 1.86 19.64 0.23
C LEU A 4 3.15 20.22 0.84
N GLN A 5 3.50 21.47 0.49
CA GLN A 5 4.68 22.15 1.03
C GLN A 5 4.55 22.47 2.53
N ASN A 6 3.33 22.71 3.00
CA ASN A 6 3.04 23.06 4.39
C ASN A 6 2.46 21.88 5.21
N GLY A 7 2.35 20.70 4.61
CA GLY A 7 1.77 19.52 5.24
C GLY A 7 2.69 18.89 6.29
N THR A 8 2.09 18.16 7.22
CA THR A 8 2.74 17.41 8.29
C THR A 8 2.83 15.92 7.94
N ALA A 9 3.56 15.17 8.76
CA ALA A 9 3.55 13.70 8.68
C ALA A 9 2.14 13.14 8.93
N ASP A 10 1.40 13.71 9.88
CA ASP A 10 0.05 13.26 10.21
C ASP A 10 -0.92 13.46 9.04
N ASP A 11 -0.81 14.58 8.31
CA ASP A 11 -1.61 14.84 7.10
C ASP A 11 -1.36 13.77 6.04
N SER A 12 -0.10 13.44 5.77
CA SER A 12 0.27 12.40 4.81
C SER A 12 -0.15 11.00 5.26
N ARG A 13 -0.09 10.73 6.57
CA ARG A 13 -0.52 9.46 7.14
C ARG A 13 -2.03 9.28 7.04
N GLU A 14 -2.80 10.33 7.33
CA GLU A 14 -4.26 10.28 7.17
C GLU A 14 -4.69 10.14 5.72
N PHE A 15 -3.96 10.79 4.80
CA PHE A 15 -4.13 10.56 3.37
C PHE A 15 -3.92 9.08 3.03
N MET A 16 -2.85 8.44 3.52
CA MET A 16 -2.59 7.02 3.27
C MET A 16 -3.66 6.11 3.87
N LEU A 17 -4.14 6.39 5.08
CA LEU A 17 -5.25 5.64 5.69
C LEU A 17 -6.51 5.72 4.84
N THR A 18 -6.86 6.92 4.36
CA THR A 18 -8.01 7.12 3.47
C THR A 18 -7.82 6.39 2.14
N PHE A 19 -6.64 6.51 1.55
CA PHE A 19 -6.29 5.82 0.30
C PHE A 19 -6.43 4.29 0.41
N TYR A 20 -6.06 3.70 1.54
CA TYR A 20 -6.23 2.26 1.76
C TYR A 20 -7.69 1.85 1.97
N ARG A 21 -8.51 2.68 2.64
CA ARG A 21 -9.96 2.46 2.78
C ARG A 21 -10.67 2.45 1.42
N ASP A 22 -10.15 3.19 0.45
CA ASP A 22 -10.73 3.26 -0.89
C ASP A 22 -10.55 1.98 -1.71
N PHE A 23 -9.50 1.18 -1.46
CA PHE A 23 -9.24 -0.03 -2.23
C PHE A 23 -10.45 -0.97 -2.32
N PRO A 24 -11.03 -1.47 -1.20
CA PRO A 24 -12.17 -2.37 -1.26
C PRO A 24 -13.44 -1.71 -1.83
N LEU A 25 -13.56 -0.38 -1.76
CA LEU A 25 -14.73 0.35 -2.23
C LEU A 25 -14.71 0.60 -3.74
N GLN A 26 -13.55 0.91 -4.29
CA GLN A 26 -13.43 1.36 -5.68
C GLN A 26 -13.12 0.24 -6.67
N TYR A 27 -12.48 -0.85 -6.22
CA TYR A 27 -11.91 -1.87 -7.12
C TYR A 27 -12.41 -3.29 -6.84
N GLN A 28 -13.63 -3.42 -6.28
CA GLN A 28 -14.18 -4.71 -5.88
C GLN A 28 -14.25 -5.72 -7.04
N ALA A 29 -14.67 -5.26 -8.23
CA ALA A 29 -14.80 -6.13 -9.41
C ALA A 29 -13.44 -6.64 -9.91
N GLU A 30 -12.40 -5.81 -9.84
CA GLU A 30 -11.04 -6.12 -10.20
C GLU A 30 -10.43 -7.16 -9.26
N TYR A 31 -10.64 -7.02 -7.96
CA TYR A 31 -10.17 -8.01 -6.98
C TYR A 31 -10.89 -9.34 -7.11
N GLN A 32 -12.21 -9.33 -7.34
CA GLN A 32 -12.95 -10.56 -7.63
C GLN A 32 -12.38 -11.27 -8.86
N ARG A 33 -12.14 -10.53 -9.94
CA ARG A 33 -11.57 -11.07 -11.17
C ARG A 33 -10.16 -11.61 -10.95
N PHE A 34 -9.34 -10.91 -10.17
CA PHE A 34 -8.01 -11.38 -9.80
C PHE A 34 -8.07 -12.71 -9.05
N LEU A 35 -8.92 -12.83 -8.03
CA LEU A 35 -9.06 -14.06 -7.24
C LEU A 35 -9.56 -15.25 -8.09
N GLN A 36 -10.52 -15.01 -8.99
CA GLN A 36 -10.97 -16.03 -9.96
C GLN A 36 -9.86 -16.45 -10.93
N MET A 37 -9.01 -15.51 -11.36
CA MET A 37 -7.90 -15.80 -12.27
C MET A 37 -6.81 -16.63 -11.60
N VAL A 38 -6.43 -16.31 -10.35
CA VAL A 38 -5.39 -17.06 -9.63
C VAL A 38 -5.85 -18.45 -9.20
N GLU A 39 -7.15 -18.65 -8.98
CA GLU A 39 -7.71 -19.99 -8.75
C GLU A 39 -7.50 -20.92 -9.97
N GLN A 40 -7.49 -20.36 -11.18
CA GLN A 40 -7.28 -21.09 -12.42
C GLN A 40 -5.80 -21.20 -12.83
N ASN A 41 -4.93 -20.35 -12.28
CA ASN A 41 -3.52 -20.24 -12.66
C ASN A 41 -2.63 -20.24 -11.42
N HIS A 42 -1.86 -21.32 -11.22
CA HIS A 42 -1.04 -21.46 -10.01
C HIS A 42 0.28 -20.65 -10.02
N ASN A 43 0.62 -19.99 -11.14
CA ASN A 43 1.83 -19.16 -11.26
C ASN A 43 1.44 -17.77 -11.77
N VAL A 44 1.40 -16.78 -10.88
CA VAL A 44 0.94 -15.42 -11.21
C VAL A 44 1.93 -14.39 -10.67
N LEU A 45 2.32 -13.45 -11.54
CA LEU A 45 3.04 -12.24 -11.16
C LEU A 45 2.07 -11.06 -11.24
N TYR A 46 1.99 -10.26 -10.19
CA TYR A 46 1.21 -9.04 -10.13
C TYR A 46 2.03 -7.95 -9.43
N HIS A 47 1.90 -6.71 -9.89
CA HIS A 47 2.64 -5.58 -9.35
C HIS A 47 1.83 -4.29 -9.48
N CYS A 48 2.16 -3.29 -8.66
CA CYS A 48 1.75 -1.91 -8.85
C CYS A 48 2.97 -1.07 -9.31
N THR A 49 2.96 0.25 -9.08
CA THR A 49 4.10 1.11 -9.43
C THR A 49 5.33 0.82 -8.56
N ALA A 50 5.17 0.81 -7.24
CA ALA A 50 6.25 0.55 -6.28
C ALA A 50 6.24 -0.88 -5.72
N GLY A 51 5.24 -1.68 -6.09
CA GLY A 51 5.03 -3.04 -5.56
C GLY A 51 4.63 -3.09 -4.08
N LYS A 52 4.26 -1.96 -3.45
CA LYS A 52 3.95 -1.89 -2.01
C LYS A 52 2.45 -1.83 -1.72
N ASP A 53 1.74 -0.80 -2.18
CA ASP A 53 0.40 -0.50 -1.67
C ASP A 53 -0.70 -1.39 -2.27
N GLY A 54 -1.02 -1.18 -3.55
CA GLY A 54 -2.02 -2.01 -4.24
C GLY A 54 -1.60 -3.49 -4.31
N THR A 55 -0.30 -3.78 -4.41
CA THR A 55 0.22 -5.15 -4.32
C THR A 55 0.03 -5.73 -2.92
N GLY A 56 0.31 -4.96 -1.86
CA GLY A 56 0.13 -5.39 -0.47
C GLY A 56 -1.34 -5.67 -0.13
N PHE A 57 -2.26 -4.81 -0.56
CA PHE A 57 -3.70 -5.07 -0.38
C PHE A 57 -4.18 -6.27 -1.21
N THR A 58 -3.72 -6.42 -2.46
CA THR A 58 -4.01 -7.62 -3.26
C THR A 58 -3.50 -8.89 -2.58
N SER A 59 -2.30 -8.83 -2.00
CA SER A 59 -1.69 -9.95 -1.26
C SER A 59 -2.46 -10.27 0.03
N LEU A 60 -2.94 -9.24 0.75
CA LEU A 60 -3.83 -9.41 1.90
C LEU A 60 -5.07 -10.22 1.52
N LEU A 61 -5.75 -9.87 0.43
CA LEU A 61 -6.95 -10.61 -0.02
C LEU A 61 -6.62 -12.06 -0.40
N LEU A 62 -5.56 -12.26 -1.18
CA LEU A 62 -5.15 -13.59 -1.63
C LEU A 62 -4.75 -14.51 -0.47
N LEU A 63 -3.86 -14.04 0.40
CA LEU A 63 -3.35 -14.82 1.52
C LEU A 63 -4.45 -15.10 2.56
N SER A 64 -5.36 -14.14 2.78
CA SER A 64 -6.53 -14.36 3.64
C SER A 64 -7.47 -15.42 3.05
N ALA A 65 -7.72 -15.40 1.74
CA ALA A 65 -8.52 -16.42 1.06
C ALA A 65 -7.89 -17.82 1.14
N LEU A 66 -6.55 -17.90 1.23
CA LEU A 66 -5.80 -19.14 1.45
C LEU A 66 -5.73 -19.56 2.94
N GLY A 67 -6.32 -18.80 3.85
CA GLY A 67 -6.36 -19.10 5.29
C GLY A 67 -5.05 -18.82 6.04
N ILE A 68 -4.16 -18.01 5.47
CA ILE A 68 -2.93 -17.59 6.16
C ILE A 68 -3.29 -16.64 7.29
N ASP A 69 -2.60 -16.78 8.43
CA ASP A 69 -2.85 -15.94 9.57
C ASP A 69 -2.45 -14.48 9.30
N ARG A 70 -3.23 -13.56 9.88
CA ARG A 70 -3.07 -12.13 9.70
C ARG A 70 -1.68 -11.63 10.11
N SER A 71 -1.06 -12.22 11.13
CA SER A 71 0.25 -11.76 11.60
C SER A 71 1.35 -12.05 10.59
N THR A 72 1.28 -13.20 9.92
CA THR A 72 2.16 -13.57 8.81
C THR A 72 1.96 -12.64 7.61
N ILE A 73 0.71 -12.34 7.24
CA ILE A 73 0.41 -11.41 6.13
C ILE A 73 0.99 -10.02 6.40
N ILE A 74 0.81 -9.50 7.62
CA ILE A 74 1.33 -8.18 7.99
C ILE A 74 2.86 -8.19 8.03
N ALA A 75 3.48 -9.27 8.51
CA ALA A 75 4.94 -9.39 8.52
C ALA A 75 5.51 -9.38 7.09
N ASP A 76 4.91 -10.13 6.15
CA ASP A 76 5.28 -10.13 4.74
C ASP A 76 5.16 -8.74 4.11
N TYR A 77 4.01 -8.08 4.30
CA TYR A 77 3.78 -6.72 3.81
C TYR A 77 4.85 -5.72 4.31
N LEU A 78 5.22 -5.79 5.58
CA LEU A 78 6.21 -4.88 6.19
C LEU A 78 7.63 -5.07 5.65
N GLU A 79 7.97 -6.23 5.06
CA GLU A 79 9.26 -6.42 4.38
C GLU A 79 9.42 -5.49 3.16
N SER A 80 8.33 -4.92 2.63
CA SER A 80 8.38 -3.90 1.57
C SER A 80 9.23 -2.68 1.95
N ASN A 81 9.27 -2.33 3.25
CA ASN A 81 10.10 -1.22 3.76
C ASN A 81 11.61 -1.50 3.62
N ARG A 82 12.01 -2.76 3.51
CA ARG A 82 13.43 -3.16 3.37
C ARG A 82 13.81 -3.38 1.91
N ASN A 83 12.85 -3.76 1.07
CA ASN A 83 13.09 -4.25 -0.28
C ASN A 83 12.95 -3.19 -1.38
N ASN A 84 12.49 -1.97 -1.07
CA ASN A 84 12.29 -0.89 -2.05
C ASN A 84 13.20 0.37 -1.92
N PRO A 85 14.46 0.29 -1.44
CA PRO A 85 15.26 1.48 -1.11
C PRO A 85 15.59 2.36 -2.32
N THR A 86 15.61 1.80 -3.54
CA THR A 86 15.91 2.54 -4.77
C THR A 86 14.74 3.39 -5.24
N SER A 87 13.52 2.83 -5.19
CA SER A 87 12.28 3.53 -5.56
C SER A 87 12.02 4.71 -4.62
N ASP A 88 12.22 4.50 -3.32
CA ASP A 88 12.04 5.53 -2.30
C ASP A 88 13.01 6.69 -2.49
N ARG A 89 14.29 6.39 -2.77
CA ARG A 89 15.31 7.42 -3.01
C ARG A 89 14.99 8.27 -4.24
N HIS A 90 14.58 7.65 -5.35
CA HIS A 90 14.25 8.39 -6.56
C HIS A 90 13.07 9.34 -6.32
N LEU A 91 12.04 8.87 -5.62
CA LEU A 91 10.87 9.67 -5.30
C LEU A 91 11.22 10.82 -4.33
N GLN A 92 12.05 10.57 -3.31
CA GLN A 92 12.59 11.60 -2.41
C GLN A 92 13.32 12.71 -3.17
N GLU A 93 14.22 12.34 -4.09
CA GLU A 93 15.00 13.30 -4.86
C GLU A 93 14.13 14.16 -5.79
N GLN A 94 13.09 13.58 -6.39
CA GLN A 94 12.15 14.34 -7.21
C GLN A 94 11.29 15.28 -6.37
N ILE A 95 10.80 14.81 -5.23
CA ILE A 95 9.85 15.57 -4.40
C ILE A 95 10.54 16.70 -3.61
N LYS A 96 11.79 16.51 -3.18
CA LYS A 96 12.59 17.58 -2.56
C LYS A 96 12.68 18.84 -3.43
N LYS A 97 12.73 18.69 -4.76
CA LYS A 97 12.78 19.82 -5.70
C LYS A 97 11.53 20.71 -5.63
N PHE A 98 10.43 20.20 -5.10
CA PHE A 98 9.19 20.94 -4.91
C PHE A 98 9.02 21.54 -3.51
N GLY A 99 10.05 21.49 -2.65
CA GLY A 99 10.02 22.09 -1.31
C GLY A 99 9.17 21.33 -0.29
N ILE A 100 8.89 20.06 -0.54
CA ILE A 100 8.16 19.19 0.39
C ILE A 100 9.15 18.61 1.41
N SER A 101 8.77 18.62 2.69
CA SER A 101 9.65 18.16 3.78
C SER A 101 9.76 16.64 3.86
N ASP A 102 10.91 16.13 4.30
CA ASP A 102 11.14 14.68 4.48
C ASP A 102 10.15 14.05 5.46
N LYS A 103 9.75 14.80 6.50
CA LYS A 103 8.76 14.31 7.49
C LYS A 103 7.39 14.10 6.88
N MET A 104 6.96 15.01 6.01
CA MET A 104 5.69 14.89 5.29
C MET A 104 5.75 13.77 4.26
N LEU A 105 6.92 13.53 3.65
CA LEU A 105 7.04 12.52 2.61
C LEU A 105 7.10 11.09 3.18
N LEU A 106 7.65 10.90 4.38
CA LEU A 106 7.94 9.58 4.93
C LEU A 106 6.74 8.61 4.91
N PRO A 107 5.54 8.97 5.40
CA PRO A 107 4.37 8.08 5.39
C PRO A 107 3.92 7.64 3.99
N LEU A 108 4.23 8.43 2.95
CA LEU A 108 3.91 8.09 1.56
C LEU A 108 4.87 7.03 0.98
N LEU A 109 6.11 7.01 1.48
CA LEU A 109 7.16 6.11 1.00
C LEU A 109 7.13 4.76 1.69
N VAL A 110 6.91 4.76 3.00
CA VAL A 110 6.90 3.55 3.81
C VAL A 110 5.52 2.90 3.81
N VAL A 111 5.48 1.68 4.33
CA VAL A 111 4.26 0.97 4.67
C VAL A 111 4.14 0.81 6.19
N GLU A 112 2.93 0.98 6.70
CA GLU A 112 2.56 0.71 8.10
C GLU A 112 1.45 -0.34 8.15
N ALA A 113 1.47 -1.22 9.17
CA ALA A 113 0.39 -2.20 9.38
C ALA A 113 -0.99 -1.53 9.42
N ALA A 114 -1.07 -0.33 10.02
CA ALA A 114 -2.28 0.48 10.12
C ALA A 114 -2.94 0.76 8.76
N TYR A 115 -2.19 0.75 7.66
CA TYR A 115 -2.76 1.00 6.33
C TYR A 115 -3.57 -0.21 5.85
N LEU A 116 -3.04 -1.43 5.95
CA LEU A 116 -3.82 -2.63 5.68
C LEU A 116 -4.95 -2.82 6.71
N ASP A 117 -4.73 -2.45 7.97
CA ASP A 117 -5.79 -2.47 8.99
C ASP A 117 -6.96 -1.56 8.58
N ALA A 118 -6.67 -0.36 8.06
CA ALA A 118 -7.70 0.58 7.61
C ALA A 118 -8.50 0.04 6.42
N ALA A 119 -7.87 -0.67 5.49
CA ALA A 119 -8.58 -1.35 4.39
C ALA A 119 -9.45 -2.50 4.91
N GLN A 120 -8.93 -3.32 5.83
CA GLN A 120 -9.65 -4.45 6.40
C GLN A 120 -10.91 -4.02 7.17
N GLN A 121 -10.84 -2.92 7.91
CA GLN A 121 -11.98 -2.35 8.64
C GLN A 121 -13.19 -1.99 7.75
N VAL A 122 -12.98 -1.84 6.44
CA VAL A 122 -14.06 -1.56 5.48
C VAL A 122 -14.74 -2.85 4.99
N ILE A 123 -14.04 -3.99 5.08
CA ILE A 123 -14.48 -5.29 4.56
C ILE A 123 -15.22 -6.12 5.64
N ASP A 124 -14.85 -5.93 6.91
CA ASP A 124 -15.49 -6.56 8.07
C ASP A 124 -16.90 -6.00 8.36
#